data_AF-A0A7Y8IN66-F1
#
_entry.id   AF-A0A7Y8IN66-F1
#
_cell.length_a   1.000
_cell.length_b   1.000
_cell.length_c   1.000
_cell.angle_alpha   90.00
_cell.angle_beta   90.00
_cell.angle_gamma   90.00
#
_symmetry.space_group_name_H-M   'P 1'
#
loop_
_entity.id
_entity.type
_entity.pdbx_description
1 polymer ?
#
loop_
_entity_poly.entity_id
_entity_poly.type
_entity_poly.pdbx_seq_one_letter_code
_entity_poly.pdbx_strand_id
1 'polypeptide(L)' 'MDIVKDAVEGDVTLERDGLKVFLQNEAVLWFPNVTIDYSDETGFFLSGVDACSCS' A
#
# COMPACT_ATOMS: atom_id res chain seq x y z
N MET A 1 -1.38 8.19 3.22
CA MET A 1 -2.50 7.35 2.74
C MET A 1 -3.75 8.19 2.78
N ASP A 2 -4.56 8.12 1.73
CA ASP A 2 -5.83 8.84 1.61
C ASP A 2 -6.88 7.91 0.98
N ILE A 3 -8.17 8.21 1.16
CA ILE A 3 -9.27 7.50 0.55
C ILE A 3 -9.65 8.24 -0.73
N VAL A 4 -9.31 7.64 -1.87
CA VAL A 4 -9.59 8.20 -3.19
C VAL A 4 -10.68 7.40 -3.91
N LYS A 5 -11.34 8.03 -4.87
CA LYS A 5 -12.39 7.38 -5.67
C LYS A 5 -11.82 6.50 -6.77
N ASP A 6 -10.72 6.92 -7.37
CA ASP A 6 -10.15 6.31 -8.57
C ASP A 6 -8.61 6.36 -8.52
N ALA A 7 -7.97 5.47 -9.29
CA ALA A 7 -6.53 5.47 -9.55
C ALA A 7 -6.11 6.69 -10.38
N VAL A 8 -4.88 7.16 -10.21
CA VAL A 8 -4.27 8.14 -11.13
C VAL A 8 -3.53 7.40 -12.25
N GLU A 9 -3.30 8.08 -13.38
CA GLU A 9 -2.54 7.51 -14.50
C GLU A 9 -1.16 7.01 -14.03
N GLY A 10 -0.86 5.75 -14.36
CA GLY A 10 0.39 5.09 -13.98
C GLY A 10 0.32 4.31 -12.67
N ASP A 11 -0.73 4.45 -11.87
CA ASP A 11 -0.89 3.65 -10.65
C ASP A 11 -1.14 2.17 -10.96
N VAL A 12 -0.59 1.31 -10.12
CA VAL A 12 -0.93 -0.11 -10.06
C VAL A 12 -2.13 -0.28 -9.14
N THR A 13 -3.17 -0.95 -9.65
CA THR A 13 -4.37 -1.29 -8.87
C THR A 13 -4.26 -2.71 -8.33
N LEU A 14 -4.39 -2.86 -7.02
CA LEU A 14 -4.56 -4.14 -6.35
C LEU A 14 -6.01 -4.22 -5.83
N GLU A 15 -6.69 -5.34 -6.07
CA GLU A 15 -8.06 -5.55 -5.62
C GLU A 15 -8.19 -6.85 -4.84
N ARG A 16 -8.80 -6.78 -3.65
CA ARG A 16 -9.07 -7.94 -2.80
C ARG A 16 -10.36 -7.72 -2.01
N ASP A 17 -11.28 -8.68 -2.09
CA ASP A 17 -12.56 -8.66 -1.36
C ASP A 17 -13.36 -7.35 -1.52
N GLY A 18 -13.27 -6.73 -2.70
CA GLY A 18 -13.93 -5.46 -3.04
C GLY A 18 -13.21 -4.20 -2.56
N LEU A 19 -12.10 -4.33 -1.83
CA LEU A 19 -11.20 -3.21 -1.52
C LEU A 19 -10.21 -3.02 -2.67
N LYS A 20 -10.13 -1.79 -3.18
CA LYS A 20 -9.12 -1.37 -4.17
C LYS A 20 -8.06 -0.52 -3.50
N VAL A 21 -6.80 -0.86 -3.76
CA VAL A 21 -5.62 -0.11 -3.33
C VAL A 21 -4.89 0.35 -4.58
N PHE A 22 -4.61 1.65 -4.65
CA PHE A 22 -3.84 2.25 -5.74
C PHE A 22 -2.45 2.56 -5.23
N LEU A 23 -1.45 1.98 -5.89
CA LEU A 23 -0.04 2.18 -5.58
C LEU A 23 0.62 2.92 -6.72
N GLN A 24 1.35 3.98 -6.41
CA GLN A 24 2.24 4.61 -7.37
C GLN A 24 3.22 3.57 -7.92
N ASN A 25 3.49 3.61 -9.22
CA ASN A 25 4.30 2.60 -9.90
C ASN A 25 5.68 2.41 -9.24
N GLU A 26 6.29 3.51 -8.80
CA GLU A 26 7.59 3.51 -8.13
C GLU A 26 7.53 2.78 -6.79
N ALA A 27 6.39 2.85 -6.08
CA ALA A 27 6.19 2.24 -4.77
C ALA A 27 6.17 0.71 -4.85
N VAL A 28 5.78 0.13 -5.99
CA VAL A 28 5.75 -1.32 -6.21
C VAL A 28 7.11 -1.97 -5.98
N LEU A 29 8.20 -1.27 -6.32
CA LEU A 29 9.57 -1.74 -6.11
C LEU A 29 9.94 -1.88 -4.63
N TRP A 30 9.31 -1.08 -3.77
CA TRP A 30 9.55 -1.06 -2.33
C TRP A 30 8.63 -1.99 -1.55
N PHE A 31 7.57 -2.48 -2.20
CA PHE A 31 6.49 -3.23 -1.57
C PHE A 31 6.26 -4.64 -2.15
N PRO A 32 7.30 -5.42 -2.50
CA PRO A 32 7.09 -6.75 -3.09
C PRO A 32 6.40 -7.74 -2.13
N ASN A 33 6.56 -7.56 -0.82
CA ASN A 33 6.04 -8.46 0.23
C ASN A 33 5.22 -7.71 1.29
N VAL A 34 4.75 -6.50 1.00
CA VAL A 34 4.02 -5.72 1.99
C VAL A 34 2.60 -6.25 2.18
N THR A 35 2.20 -6.26 3.44
CA THR A 35 0.82 -6.47 3.85
C THR A 35 0.25 -5.17 4.39
N ILE A 36 -1.02 -4.91 4.08
CA ILE A 36 -1.78 -3.78 4.58
C ILE A 36 -2.84 -4.36 5.51
N ASP A 37 -2.74 -4.05 6.79
CA ASP A 37 -3.66 -4.52 7.83
C ASP A 37 -4.34 -3.34 8.52
N TYR A 38 -5.39 -3.62 9.30
CA TYR A 38 -6.15 -2.61 10.04
C TYR A 38 -6.33 -3.03 11.50
N SER A 39 -6.17 -2.08 12.42
CA SER A 39 -6.59 -2.23 13.82
C SER A 39 -7.38 -1.00 14.27
N ASP A 40 -8.31 -1.18 15.21
CA ASP A 40 -9.09 -0.05 15.76
C ASP A 40 -8.21 0.97 16.53
N GLU A 41 -7.05 0.53 17.03
CA GLU A 41 -6.14 1.36 17.81
C GLU A 41 -5.23 2.23 16.91
N THR A 42 -4.76 1.68 15.78
CA THR A 42 -3.72 2.30 14.95
C THR A 42 -4.22 2.71 13.57
N GLY A 43 -5.39 2.21 13.16
CA GLY A 43 -5.88 2.35 11.80
C GLY A 43 -5.15 1.41 10.84
N PHE A 44 -4.99 1.84 9.59
CA PHE A 44 -4.23 1.08 8.59
C PHE A 44 -2.73 1.13 8.88
N PHE A 45 -2.07 -0.02 8.85
CA PHE A 45 -0.63 -0.13 8.99
C PHE A 45 -0.04 -1.08 7.95
N LEU A 46 1.23 -0.86 7.63
CA LEU A 46 1.98 -1.67 6.69
C LEU A 46 2.94 -2.58 7.47
N SER A 47 3.03 -3.84 7.08
CA SER A 47 4.06 -4.76 7.58
C SER A 47 4.78 -5.45 6.43
N GLY A 48 5.99 -5.98 6.66
CA GLY A 48 6.83 -6.53 5.60
C GLY A 48 7.46 -5.48 4.68
N VAL A 49 7.45 -4.21 5.10
CA VAL A 49 8.25 -3.16 4.45
C VAL A 49 9.69 -3.45 4.82
N ASP A 50 10.53 -3.82 3.84
CA ASP A 50 11.96 -3.97 4.07
C ASP A 50 12.48 -2.62 4.57
N ALA A 51 12.89 -2.59 5.84
CA ALA A 51 13.45 -1.39 6.43
C ALA A 51 14.69 -1.04 5.60
N CYS A 52 14.65 0.12 4.93
CA CYS A 52 15.84 0.66 4.31
C CYS A 52 16.85 0.83 5.44
N SER A 53 17.91 0.00 5.45
CA SER A 53 18.99 0.14 6.42
C SER A 53 19.72 1.43 6.10
N CYS A 54 19.27 2.53 6.68
CA CYS A 54 20.07 3.74 6.75
C CYS A 54 21.24 3.42 7.68
N SER A 55 22.34 2.96 7.08
CA SER A 55 23.67 2.94 7.68
C SER A 55 24.22 4.35 7.79
#